data_AF-A0A955VXK0-F1
#
_entry.id   AF-A0A955VXK0-F1
#
_cell.length_a   1.000
_cell.length_b   1.000
_cell.length_c   1.000
_cell.angle_alpha   90.00
_cell.angle_beta   90.00
_cell.angle_gamma   90.00
#
_symmetry.space_group_name_H-M   'P 1'
#
loop_
_entity.id
_entity.type
_entity.pdbx_description
1 polymer ?
#
loop_
_entity_poly.entity_id
_entity_poly.type
_entity_poly.pdbx_seq_one_letter_code
_entity_poly.pdbx_strand_id
1 'polypeptide(L)'
;MSLSAEQRVRYQRQVLLPEIGDRGQAALCEARFVVAPAEGADAGRVDPRAAQTAVDYLTRAGMHPAAPSTRGGAVVVGVASSGDVARIASGRPELEPAAAALLGALSAAEAMKAVVGAGRPMSPTAAPALAAAPPSTGPEER
;
A
#
# COMPACT_ATOMS: atom_id res chain seq x y z
N MET A 1 -21.46 -0.41 -10.96
CA MET A 1 -22.79 -0.03 -10.43
C MET A 1 -22.74 1.40 -9.88
N SER A 2 -23.78 1.90 -9.20
CA SER A 2 -23.78 3.22 -8.53
C SER A 2 -23.72 3.06 -7.01
N LEU A 3 -23.08 4.01 -6.31
CA LEU A 3 -23.03 4.03 -4.85
C LEU A 3 -24.42 4.16 -4.20
N SER A 4 -24.64 3.41 -3.13
CA SER A 4 -25.80 3.57 -2.24
C SER A 4 -25.75 4.93 -1.52
N ALA A 5 -26.88 5.38 -0.95
CA ALA A 5 -26.93 6.63 -0.19
C ALA A 5 -25.96 6.61 1.02
N GLU A 6 -25.89 5.47 1.72
CA GLU A 6 -24.96 5.30 2.84
C GLU A 6 -23.49 5.35 2.37
N GLN A 7 -23.17 4.69 1.26
CA GLN A 7 -21.82 4.73 0.68
C GLN A 7 -21.44 6.15 0.25
N ARG A 8 -22.36 6.93 -0.33
CA ARG A 8 -22.09 8.33 -0.70
C ARG A 8 -21.76 9.19 0.50
N VAL A 9 -22.47 9.02 1.61
CA VAL A 9 -22.16 9.75 2.86
C VAL A 9 -20.79 9.33 3.40
N ARG A 10 -20.54 8.02 3.47
CA ARG A 10 -19.28 7.46 3.99
C ARG A 10 -18.05 7.93 3.18
N TYR A 11 -18.16 7.94 1.85
CA TYR A 11 -17.06 8.23 0.94
C TYR A 11 -17.12 9.64 0.34
N GLN A 12 -17.93 10.53 0.90
CA GLN A 12 -18.19 11.86 0.33
C GLN A 12 -16.91 12.65 0.03
N ARG A 13 -15.86 12.49 0.85
CA ARG A 13 -14.58 13.19 0.65
C ARG A 13 -13.72 12.57 -0.45
N GLN A 14 -13.79 11.25 -0.61
CA GLN A 14 -13.01 10.51 -1.61
C GLN A 14 -13.58 10.71 -3.00
N VAL A 15 -14.91 10.74 -3.12
CA VAL A 15 -15.63 10.98 -4.40
C VAL A 15 -15.33 12.36 -5.00
N LEU A 16 -14.92 13.33 -4.20
CA LEU A 16 -14.53 14.67 -4.69
C LEU A 16 -13.19 14.66 -5.44
N LEU A 17 -12.38 13.60 -5.29
CA LEU A 17 -11.12 13.48 -6.02
C LEU A 17 -11.41 13.11 -7.49
N PRO A 18 -10.93 13.90 -8.48
CA PRO A 18 -11.21 13.68 -9.90
C PRO A 18 -10.84 12.26 -10.39
N GLU A 19 -9.77 11.69 -9.85
CA GLU A 19 -9.26 10.37 -10.21
C GLU A 19 -10.11 9.23 -9.64
N ILE A 20 -10.89 9.50 -8.60
CA ILE A 20 -11.80 8.52 -7.98
C ILE A 20 -13.21 8.75 -8.50
N GLY A 21 -13.83 9.89 -8.19
CA GLY A 21 -15.22 10.15 -8.53
C GLY A 21 -16.21 9.09 -8.02
N ASP A 22 -17.47 9.20 -8.43
CA ASP A 22 -18.48 8.18 -8.09
C ASP A 22 -18.14 6.81 -8.70
N ARG A 23 -17.62 6.81 -9.93
CA ARG A 23 -17.31 5.58 -10.67
C ARG A 23 -16.15 4.81 -10.05
N GLY A 24 -15.05 5.48 -9.72
CA GLY A 24 -13.88 4.85 -9.11
C GLY A 24 -14.21 4.37 -7.69
N GLN A 25 -14.97 5.14 -6.92
CA GLN A 25 -15.41 4.68 -5.60
C GLN A 25 -16.33 3.47 -5.69
N ALA A 26 -17.24 3.41 -6.68
CA ALA A 26 -18.05 2.22 -6.90
C ALA A 26 -17.17 1.00 -7.27
N ALA A 27 -16.15 1.20 -8.11
CA ALA A 27 -15.19 0.14 -8.44
C ALA A 27 -14.40 -0.35 -7.22
N LEU A 28 -13.97 0.55 -6.33
CA LEU A 28 -13.32 0.20 -5.07
C LEU A 28 -14.24 -0.63 -4.18
N CYS A 29 -15.52 -0.26 -4.06
CA CYS A 29 -16.50 -1.03 -3.28
C CYS A 29 -16.83 -2.41 -3.87
N GLU A 30 -16.74 -2.57 -5.19
CA GLU A 30 -16.92 -3.87 -5.86
C GLU A 30 -15.65 -4.74 -5.78
N ALA A 31 -14.48 -4.12 -5.62
CA ALA A 31 -13.20 -4.80 -5.68
C ALA A 31 -12.92 -5.67 -4.45
N ARG A 32 -12.34 -6.84 -4.73
CA ARG A 32 -11.80 -7.75 -3.70
C ARG A 32 -10.29 -7.77 -3.76
N PHE A 33 -9.63 -8.04 -2.64
CA PHE A 33 -8.17 -8.09 -2.59
C PHE A 33 -7.62 -9.30 -1.82
N VAL A 34 -6.41 -9.70 -2.20
CA VAL A 34 -5.57 -10.64 -1.45
C VAL A 34 -4.22 -10.00 -1.20
N VAL A 35 -3.67 -10.19 0.00
CA VAL A 35 -2.31 -9.76 0.31
C VAL A 35 -1.35 -10.88 -0.08
N ALA A 36 -0.33 -10.53 -0.84
CA ALA A 36 0.74 -11.43 -1.24
C ALA A 36 2.09 -10.72 -1.09
N PRO A 37 3.21 -11.47 -1.07
CA PRO A 37 4.53 -10.87 -1.16
C PRO A 37 4.63 -10.00 -2.42
N ALA A 38 5.22 -8.80 -2.28
CA ALA A 38 5.58 -7.98 -3.44
C ALA A 38 6.55 -8.73 -4.34
N GLU A 39 6.51 -8.43 -5.64
CA GLU A 39 7.51 -8.97 -6.57
C GLU A 39 8.93 -8.59 -6.12
N GLY A 40 9.82 -9.59 -6.08
CA GLY A 40 11.20 -9.42 -5.61
C GLY A 40 11.39 -9.42 -4.10
N ALA A 41 10.37 -9.73 -3.29
CA ALA A 41 10.51 -9.83 -1.84
C ALA A 41 11.34 -11.06 -1.41
N ASP A 42 12.30 -10.85 -0.49
CA ASP A 42 13.41 -11.77 -0.17
C ASP A 42 13.03 -13.15 0.43
N ALA A 43 11.76 -13.43 0.73
CA ALA A 43 11.41 -14.68 1.42
C ALA A 43 10.01 -15.23 1.11
N GLY A 44 9.29 -14.70 0.12
CA GLY A 44 7.91 -15.12 -0.15
C GLY A 44 6.95 -14.96 1.05
N ARG A 45 7.33 -14.18 2.06
CA ARG A 45 6.54 -13.84 3.24
C ARG A 45 6.41 -12.33 3.33
N VAL A 46 5.22 -11.87 3.69
CA VAL A 46 4.92 -10.46 3.93
C VAL A 46 5.26 -10.08 5.37
N ASP A 47 5.69 -8.84 5.60
CA ASP A 47 5.76 -8.30 6.96
C ASP A 47 4.32 -8.13 7.50
N PRO A 48 3.99 -8.69 8.69
CA PRO A 48 2.62 -8.66 9.21
C PRO A 48 2.14 -7.25 9.55
N ARG A 49 3.04 -6.34 9.94
CA ARG A 49 2.69 -4.95 10.28
C ARG A 49 2.35 -4.15 9.02
N ALA A 50 3.13 -4.35 7.96
CA ALA A 50 2.86 -3.76 6.66
C ALA A 50 1.57 -4.32 6.05
N ALA A 51 1.35 -5.65 6.15
CA ALA A 51 0.14 -6.30 5.69
C ALA A 51 -1.11 -5.77 6.40
N GLN A 52 -1.06 -5.64 7.74
CA GLN A 52 -2.16 -5.07 8.51
C GLN A 52 -2.47 -3.64 8.08
N THR A 53 -1.44 -2.81 7.90
CA THR A 53 -1.64 -1.43 7.45
C THR A 53 -2.29 -1.37 6.06
N ALA A 54 -1.86 -2.23 5.14
CA ALA A 54 -2.46 -2.31 3.81
C ALA A 54 -3.95 -2.70 3.89
N VAL A 55 -4.27 -3.74 4.67
CA VAL A 55 -5.66 -4.20 4.91
C VAL A 55 -6.53 -3.08 5.46
N ASP A 56 -6.04 -2.33 6.45
CA ASP A 56 -6.77 -1.23 7.08
C ASP A 56 -7.11 -0.13 6.05
N TYR A 57 -6.14 0.27 5.22
CA TYR A 57 -6.36 1.29 4.19
C TYR A 57 -7.32 0.82 3.11
N LEU A 58 -7.16 -0.40 2.60
CA LEU A 58 -8.03 -0.96 1.56
C LEU A 58 -9.48 -1.09 2.04
N THR A 59 -9.66 -1.59 3.28
CA THR A 59 -10.98 -1.72 3.90
C THR A 59 -11.63 -0.36 4.13
N ARG A 60 -10.83 0.65 4.55
CA ARG A 60 -11.32 2.04 4.70
C ARG A 60 -11.70 2.68 3.37
N ALA A 61 -11.02 2.31 2.28
CA ALA A 61 -11.38 2.73 0.93
C ALA A 61 -12.61 2.01 0.36
N GLY A 62 -13.12 1.00 1.07
CA GLY A 62 -14.31 0.24 0.69
C GLY A 62 -14.04 -1.07 -0.02
N MET A 63 -12.78 -1.45 -0.25
CA MET A 63 -12.45 -2.76 -0.81
C MET A 63 -12.64 -3.86 0.22
N HIS A 64 -12.83 -5.09 -0.25
CA HIS A 64 -13.11 -6.24 0.62
C HIS A 64 -12.04 -7.34 0.51
N PRO A 65 -11.62 -7.98 1.61
CA PRO A 65 -10.77 -9.16 1.52
C PRO A 65 -11.47 -10.26 0.70
N ALA A 66 -10.75 -10.87 -0.23
CA ALA A 66 -11.26 -12.02 -0.96
C ALA A 66 -11.35 -13.22 -0.01
N ALA A 67 -12.45 -13.97 -0.10
CA ALA A 67 -12.56 -15.24 0.60
C ALA A 67 -11.50 -16.22 0.05
N PRO A 68 -10.93 -17.12 0.88
CA PRO A 68 -9.88 -18.06 0.45
C PRO A 68 -10.27 -18.94 -0.75
N SER A 69 -11.57 -19.17 -0.94
CA SER A 69 -12.14 -19.98 -2.01
C SER A 69 -12.41 -19.22 -3.31
N THR A 70 -12.18 -17.90 -3.35
CA THR A 70 -12.45 -17.07 -4.53
C THR A 70 -11.43 -17.39 -5.63
N ARG A 71 -11.87 -18.01 -6.74
CA ARG A 71 -11.02 -18.22 -7.92
C ARG A 71 -11.13 -17.03 -8.86
N GLY A 72 -10.03 -16.29 -9.02
CA GLY A 72 -9.92 -15.18 -9.98
C GLY A 72 -10.60 -13.89 -9.54
N GLY A 73 -10.18 -12.76 -10.12
CA GLY A 73 -10.82 -11.45 -9.97
C GLY A 73 -10.45 -10.65 -8.71
N ALA A 74 -9.65 -11.20 -7.79
CA ALA A 74 -9.11 -10.42 -6.67
C ALA A 74 -7.85 -9.64 -7.11
N VAL A 75 -7.75 -8.40 -6.66
CA VAL A 75 -6.54 -7.59 -6.79
C VAL A 75 -5.47 -8.17 -5.87
N VAL A 76 -4.33 -8.53 -6.44
CA VAL A 76 -3.16 -8.97 -5.66
C VAL A 76 -2.42 -7.73 -5.16
N VAL A 77 -2.36 -7.58 -3.84
CA VAL A 77 -1.68 -6.48 -3.17
C VAL A 77 -0.31 -6.99 -2.75
N GLY A 78 0.72 -6.61 -3.51
CA GLY A 78 2.10 -6.91 -3.19
C GLY A 78 2.54 -6.11 -1.96
N VAL A 79 2.88 -6.79 -0.88
CA VAL A 79 3.32 -6.19 0.38
C VAL A 79 4.77 -6.57 0.66
N ALA A 80 5.53 -5.60 1.16
CA ALA A 80 6.94 -5.74 1.50
C ALA A 80 7.20 -6.85 2.56
N SER A 81 8.36 -7.50 2.47
CA SER A 81 8.83 -8.45 3.47
C SER A 81 9.41 -7.74 4.71
N SER A 82 9.65 -8.48 5.79
CA SER A 82 10.34 -7.91 6.96
C SER A 82 11.79 -7.48 6.65
N GLY A 83 12.44 -8.11 5.66
CA GLY A 83 13.75 -7.68 5.17
C GLY A 83 13.69 -6.31 4.48
N ASP A 84 12.66 -6.09 3.66
CA ASP A 84 12.41 -4.78 3.04
C ASP A 84 12.13 -3.69 4.09
N VAL A 85 11.35 -4.02 5.12
CA VAL A 85 11.08 -3.10 6.24
C VAL A 85 12.37 -2.72 6.96
N ALA A 86 13.20 -3.69 7.32
CA ALA A 86 14.48 -3.44 7.99
C ALA A 86 15.44 -2.61 7.13
N ARG A 87 15.46 -2.86 5.81
CA ARG A 87 16.23 -2.10 4.83
C ARG A 87 15.78 -0.63 4.77
N ILE A 88 14.48 -0.37 4.70
CA ILE A 88 13.94 1.00 4.72
C ILE A 88 14.19 1.69 6.06
N ALA A 89 14.09 0.95 7.17
CA ALA A 89 14.46 1.45 8.49
C ALA A 89 15.97 1.75 8.62
N SER A 90 16.78 1.40 7.63
CA SER A 90 18.24 1.59 7.61
C SER A 90 18.92 0.91 8.81
N GLY A 91 18.43 -0.27 9.19
CA GLY A 91 18.95 -1.03 10.33
C GLY A 91 18.63 -0.43 11.71
N ARG A 92 17.73 0.55 11.81
CA ARG A 92 17.27 1.14 13.07
C ARG A 92 15.96 0.48 13.53
N PRO A 93 15.98 -0.44 14.52
CA PRO A 93 14.80 -1.21 14.92
C PRO A 93 13.63 -0.33 15.39
N GLU A 94 13.94 0.81 16.01
CA GLU A 94 12.95 1.79 16.48
C GLU A 94 12.14 2.43 15.35
N LEU A 95 12.64 2.40 14.10
CA LEU A 95 11.96 2.94 12.93
C LEU A 95 11.18 1.89 12.13
N GLU A 96 11.37 0.60 12.40
CA GLU A 96 10.68 -0.45 11.66
C GLU A 96 9.15 -0.35 11.69
N PRO A 97 8.48 -0.01 12.81
CA PRO A 97 7.03 0.15 12.80
C PRO A 97 6.56 1.24 11.83
N ALA A 98 7.29 2.36 11.76
CA ALA A 98 6.99 3.45 10.83
C ALA A 98 7.27 3.03 9.38
N ALA A 99 8.39 2.35 9.13
CA ALA A 99 8.73 1.82 7.81
C ALA A 99 7.68 0.82 7.31
N ALA A 100 7.22 -0.10 8.17
CA ALA A 100 6.17 -1.05 7.84
C ALA A 100 4.84 -0.35 7.53
N ALA A 101 4.46 0.67 8.32
CA ALA A 101 3.25 1.44 8.07
C ALA A 101 3.31 2.19 6.72
N LEU A 102 4.44 2.82 6.40
CA LEU A 102 4.65 3.51 5.12
C LEU A 102 4.56 2.54 3.94
N LEU A 103 5.24 1.40 4.02
CA LEU A 103 5.22 0.40 2.95
C LEU A 103 3.83 -0.23 2.77
N GLY A 104 3.11 -0.51 3.85
CA GLY A 104 1.74 -1.00 3.80
C GLY A 104 0.77 0.02 3.18
N ALA A 105 0.85 1.28 3.60
CA ALA A 105 0.02 2.36 3.05
C ALA A 105 0.32 2.60 1.56
N LEU A 106 1.59 2.57 1.16
CA LEU A 106 1.99 2.65 -0.25
C LEU A 106 1.41 1.49 -1.05
N SER A 107 1.56 0.26 -0.57
CA SER A 107 1.02 -0.94 -1.22
C SER A 107 -0.50 -0.84 -1.45
N ALA A 108 -1.23 -0.35 -0.44
CA ALA A 108 -2.66 -0.09 -0.57
C ALA A 108 -2.98 0.99 -1.62
N ALA A 109 -2.23 2.09 -1.64
CA ALA A 109 -2.42 3.17 -2.62
C ALA A 109 -2.18 2.71 -4.05
N GLU A 110 -1.16 1.88 -4.29
CA GLU A 110 -0.89 1.29 -5.61
C GLU A 110 -2.01 0.35 -6.06
N ALA A 111 -2.54 -0.46 -5.15
CA ALA A 111 -3.69 -1.31 -5.44
C ALA A 111 -4.97 -0.51 -5.75
N MET A 112 -5.26 0.55 -4.98
CA MET A 112 -6.39 1.44 -5.23
C MET A 112 -6.27 2.11 -6.61
N LYS A 113 -5.08 2.60 -6.96
CA LYS A 113 -4.78 3.16 -8.28
C LYS A 113 -5.05 2.18 -9.41
N ALA A 114 -4.64 0.93 -9.25
CA ALA A 114 -4.91 -0.13 -10.22
C ALA A 114 -6.42 -0.36 -10.41
N VAL A 115 -7.22 -0.33 -9.34
CA VAL A 115 -8.67 -0.49 -9.40
C VAL A 115 -9.36 0.67 -10.11
N VAL A 116 -9.00 1.91 -9.77
CA VAL A 116 -9.66 3.09 -10.35
C VAL A 116 -9.11 3.47 -11.73
N GLY A 117 -8.02 2.84 -12.17
CA GLY A 117 -7.35 3.16 -13.43
C GLY A 117 -6.56 4.46 -13.39
N ALA A 118 -6.07 4.87 -12.22
CA ALA A 118 -5.31 6.11 -12.04
C ALA A 118 -3.80 5.86 -12.16
N GLY A 119 -3.21 6.26 -13.29
CA GLY A 119 -1.77 6.15 -13.53
C GLY A 119 -1.27 4.71 -13.68
N ARG A 120 0.05 4.53 -13.60
CA ARG A 120 0.72 3.21 -13.62
C ARG A 120 1.14 2.83 -12.20
N PRO A 121 0.69 1.67 -11.67
CA PRO A 121 1.12 1.22 -10.35
C PRO A 121 2.63 1.04 -10.26
N MET A 122 3.21 1.46 -9.15
CA MET A 122 4.61 1.22 -8.80
C MET A 122 4.72 -0.01 -7.89
N SER A 123 5.87 -0.68 -7.91
CA SER A 123 6.15 -1.71 -6.90
C SER A 123 6.63 -1.04 -5.60
N PRO A 124 6.09 -1.40 -4.42
CA PRO A 124 6.53 -0.82 -3.14
C PRO A 124 7.98 -1.19 -2.78
N THR A 125 8.55 -2.23 -3.39
CA THR A 125 9.95 -2.62 -3.23
C THR A 125 10.90 -1.82 -4.14
N ALA A 126 10.36 -1.16 -5.17
CA ALA A 126 11.14 -0.39 -6.16
C ALA A 126 11.58 0.99 -5.65
N ALA A 127 11.60 1.23 -4.33
CA ALA A 127 12.19 2.42 -3.76
C ALA A 127 13.62 2.57 -4.34
N PRO A 128 13.95 3.69 -5.02
CA PRO A 128 15.34 3.96 -5.34
C PRO A 128 16.08 3.92 -4.01
N ALA A 129 17.24 3.27 -3.97
CA ALA A 129 18.14 3.38 -2.84
C ALA A 129 18.27 4.87 -2.56
N LEU A 130 17.61 5.36 -1.50
CA LEU A 130 17.76 6.72 -1.05
C LEU A 130 19.23 6.75 -0.63
N ALA A 131 20.09 7.27 -1.51
CA ALA A 131 21.51 7.25 -1.31
C ALA A 131 21.74 7.85 0.06
N ALA A 132 22.22 7.02 0.99
CA ALA A 132 22.62 7.50 2.30
C ALA A 132 23.59 8.66 2.03
N ALA A 133 23.20 9.87 2.37
CA ALA A 133 24.10 11.00 2.29
C ALA A 133 25.35 10.61 3.09
N PRO A 134 26.56 10.71 2.51
CA PRO A 134 27.77 10.39 3.25
C PRO A 134 27.78 11.22 4.54
N PRO A 135 28.25 10.66 5.67
CA PRO A 135 28.30 11.41 6.92
C PRO A 135 29.09 12.69 6.67
N SER A 136 28.49 13.84 6.97
CA SER A 136 29.19 15.12 6.88
C SER A 136 30.41 15.04 7.80
N THR A 137 31.60 14.99 7.23
CA THR A 137 32.83 15.22 7.97
C THR A 137 32.75 16.64 8.51
N GLY A 138 32.43 16.78 9.80
CA GLY A 138 32.48 18.05 10.51
C GLY A 138 33.89 18.66 10.39
N PRO A 139 34.02 19.99 10.55
CA PRO A 139 35.29 20.66 10.35
C PRO A 139 36.30 20.16 11.39
N GLU A 140 37.44 19.65 10.91
CA GLU A 140 38.64 19.48 11.74
C GLU A 140 39.03 20.88 12.27
N GLU A 141 38.81 21.11 13.55
CA GLU A 141 39.43 22.22 14.27
C GLU A 141 40.95 21.98 14.27
N ARG A 142 41.67 22.92 13.66
CA ARG A 142 43.13 23.08 13.77
C ARG A 142 43.46 24.07 14.87
#